data_AF-A0A5N5QBI9-F1
#
_entry.id   AF-A0A5N5QBI9-F1
#
_cell.length_a   1.000
_cell.length_b   1.000
_cell.length_c   1.000
_cell.angle_alpha   90.00
_cell.angle_beta   90.00
_cell.angle_gamma   90.00
#
_symmetry.space_group_name_H-M   'P 1'
#
loop_
_entity.id
_entity.type
_entity.pdbx_description
1 polymer ?
#
loop_
_entity_poly.entity_id
_entity_poly.type
_entity_poly.pdbx_seq_one_letter_code
_entity_poly.pdbx_strand_id
1 'polypeptide(L)'
;MTVPLIRLVFRPGLVSVPRLHSQSFRASSVAIQARGYAKSHRKGGSFASVPIPEVDDTHTDFAPPRGSKGRKSMHEDISPTAALEEEDVINEASRKMNATFEWFKRELAQMESRVSGRVVPSLLDPVRVYLKRDANTAIRLDQVATVGVRDGNVLVITLFDEENMKDVEKSIINAQIPNLTPQRADARTIRIVVPKPTMEARQTVATAAAKLAEETKVKIRTSRESGMKELKKMGHAKHSKFVEEMQKATDNHTKEVDAALAKLKKMIVN
;
A
#
# COMPACT_ATOMS: atom_id res chain seq x y z
N MET A 1 74.84 32.07 -2.22
CA MET A 1 74.62 30.63 -2.51
C MET A 1 73.14 30.47 -2.85
N THR A 2 72.84 30.33 -4.13
CA THR A 2 71.51 30.32 -4.73
C THR A 2 71.12 28.89 -5.07
N VAL A 3 69.99 28.40 -4.54
CA VAL A 3 69.45 27.05 -4.80
C VAL A 3 68.23 27.20 -5.72
N PRO A 4 68.16 26.51 -6.88
CA PRO A 4 67.03 26.67 -7.79
C PRO A 4 65.88 25.71 -7.44
N LEU A 5 64.64 26.23 -7.49
CA LEU A 5 63.41 25.45 -7.39
C LEU A 5 63.16 24.67 -8.71
N ILE A 6 63.12 23.35 -8.61
CA ILE A 6 62.68 22.46 -9.70
C ILE A 6 61.14 22.39 -9.67
N ARG A 7 60.50 22.93 -10.71
CA ARG A 7 59.05 22.92 -10.90
C ARG A 7 58.65 21.65 -11.64
N LEU A 8 58.16 20.64 -10.90
CA LEU A 8 57.66 19.38 -11.46
C LEU A 8 56.28 19.62 -12.10
N VAL A 9 56.22 19.54 -13.44
CA VAL A 9 54.98 19.63 -14.22
C VAL A 9 54.31 18.25 -14.22
N PHE A 10 53.20 18.15 -13.48
CA PHE A 10 52.37 16.94 -13.44
C PHE A 10 51.40 16.97 -14.63
N ARG A 11 51.62 16.07 -15.60
CA ARG A 11 50.83 15.92 -16.82
C ARG A 11 49.70 14.92 -16.54
N PRO A 12 48.41 15.28 -16.60
CA PRO A 12 47.34 14.31 -16.40
C PRO A 12 47.20 13.44 -17.66
N GLY A 13 47.33 12.13 -17.48
CA GLY A 13 47.12 11.13 -18.52
C GLY A 13 45.65 11.06 -18.93
N LEU A 14 45.40 11.05 -20.25
CA LEU A 14 44.11 10.71 -20.82
C LEU A 14 43.75 9.27 -20.45
N VAL A 15 42.68 9.10 -19.69
CA VAL A 15 42.03 7.80 -19.46
C VAL A 15 41.12 7.52 -20.66
N SER A 16 41.48 6.50 -21.43
CA SER A 16 40.70 5.94 -22.54
C SER A 16 39.38 5.34 -22.01
N VAL A 17 38.25 5.85 -22.50
CA VAL A 17 36.92 5.32 -22.17
C VAL A 17 36.59 4.17 -23.12
N PRO A 18 36.24 2.96 -22.64
CA PRO A 18 35.83 1.87 -23.52
C PRO A 18 34.41 2.15 -24.06
N ARG A 19 34.31 2.19 -25.40
CA ARG A 19 33.07 2.37 -26.16
C ARG A 19 32.23 1.09 -26.09
N LEU A 20 31.17 1.10 -25.29
CA LEU A 20 30.18 0.01 -25.22
C LEU A 20 29.51 -0.17 -26.59
N HIS A 21 29.64 -1.36 -27.15
CA HIS A 21 28.93 -1.79 -28.34
C HIS A 21 27.44 -1.91 -28.02
N SER A 22 26.60 -1.11 -28.67
CA SER A 22 25.14 -1.28 -28.65
C SER A 22 24.75 -2.51 -29.47
N GLN A 23 24.68 -3.68 -28.83
CA GLN A 23 23.96 -4.82 -29.41
C GLN A 23 22.47 -4.50 -29.37
N SER A 24 21.88 -4.29 -30.55
CA SER A 24 20.44 -4.16 -30.73
C SER A 24 19.76 -5.47 -30.33
N PHE A 25 19.04 -5.47 -29.21
CA PHE A 25 18.07 -6.52 -28.92
C PHE A 25 16.96 -6.44 -29.97
N ARG A 26 16.95 -7.41 -30.89
CA ARG A 26 15.80 -7.67 -31.77
C ARG A 26 14.63 -8.06 -30.87
N ALA A 27 13.64 -7.18 -30.78
CA ALA A 27 12.36 -7.50 -30.18
C ALA A 27 11.68 -8.61 -31.01
N SER A 28 11.56 -9.80 -30.44
CA SER A 28 10.68 -10.85 -30.93
C SER A 28 9.23 -10.43 -30.67
N SER A 29 8.55 -10.00 -31.72
CA SER A 29 7.11 -9.73 -31.71
C SER A 29 6.35 -11.04 -31.50
N VAL A 30 5.82 -11.24 -30.30
CA VAL A 30 4.81 -12.27 -30.04
C VAL A 30 3.52 -11.81 -30.70
N ALA A 31 3.21 -12.40 -31.85
CA ALA A 31 1.96 -12.17 -32.56
C ALA A 31 0.79 -12.76 -31.77
N ILE A 32 -0.03 -11.90 -31.17
CA ILE A 32 -1.32 -12.28 -30.59
C ILE A 32 -2.27 -12.56 -31.75
N GLN A 33 -2.57 -13.83 -32.00
CA GLN A 33 -3.61 -14.23 -32.95
C GLN A 33 -4.99 -13.83 -32.38
N ALA A 34 -5.56 -12.76 -32.92
CA ALA A 34 -6.94 -12.38 -32.68
C ALA A 34 -7.88 -13.41 -33.33
N ARG A 35 -8.58 -14.21 -32.52
CA ARG A 35 -9.73 -14.99 -32.99
C ARG A 35 -10.88 -14.03 -33.31
N GLY A 36 -11.07 -13.74 -34.59
CA GLY A 36 -12.24 -13.00 -35.08
C GLY A 36 -13.51 -13.83 -34.89
N TYR A 37 -14.50 -13.26 -34.20
CA TYR A 37 -15.86 -13.78 -34.19
C TYR A 37 -16.53 -13.45 -35.53
N ALA A 38 -16.84 -14.47 -36.32
CA ALA A 38 -17.57 -14.33 -37.58
C ALA A 38 -19.06 -14.02 -37.30
N LYS A 39 -19.52 -12.92 -37.87
CA LYS A 39 -20.89 -12.41 -37.81
C LYS A 39 -21.74 -13.15 -38.86
N SER A 40 -22.61 -14.08 -38.45
CA SER A 40 -23.49 -14.78 -39.39
C SER A 40 -24.69 -13.89 -39.78
N HIS A 41 -24.74 -13.50 -41.05
CA HIS A 41 -25.90 -12.88 -41.68
C HIS A 41 -27.11 -13.81 -41.65
N ARG A 42 -28.25 -13.33 -41.14
CA ARG A 42 -29.56 -13.93 -41.40
C ARG A 42 -29.95 -13.64 -42.86
N LYS A 43 -30.14 -14.70 -43.65
CA LYS A 43 -30.97 -14.66 -44.86
C LYS A 43 -32.05 -15.73 -44.73
N GLY A 44 -33.29 -15.30 -44.86
CA GLY A 44 -34.45 -16.19 -44.97
C GLY A 44 -34.37 -17.03 -46.23
N GLY A 45 -34.79 -18.28 -46.10
CA GLY A 45 -34.95 -19.24 -47.17
C GLY A 45 -35.82 -20.38 -46.65
N SER A 46 -37.04 -20.46 -47.19
CA SER A 46 -38.04 -21.49 -46.94
C SER A 46 -37.49 -22.89 -47.25
N PHE A 47 -37.49 -23.79 -46.27
CA PHE A 47 -37.26 -25.22 -46.51
C PHE A 47 -38.54 -26.00 -46.24
N ALA A 48 -38.92 -26.76 -47.26
CA ALA A 48 -40.12 -27.58 -47.36
C ALA A 48 -40.18 -28.65 -46.25
N SER A 49 -41.41 -28.91 -45.79
CA SER A 49 -41.75 -29.96 -44.83
C SER A 49 -41.50 -31.35 -45.41
N VAL A 50 -40.58 -32.11 -44.80
CA VAL A 50 -40.46 -33.55 -45.01
C VAL A 50 -41.49 -34.26 -44.10
N PRO A 51 -42.24 -35.28 -44.56
CA PRO A 51 -43.18 -35.99 -43.71
C PRO A 51 -42.44 -36.86 -42.69
N ILE A 52 -42.92 -36.83 -41.44
CA ILE A 52 -42.45 -37.69 -40.35
C ILE A 52 -43.07 -39.08 -40.55
N PRO A 53 -42.31 -40.18 -40.53
CA PRO A 53 -42.90 -41.52 -40.52
C PRO A 53 -43.54 -41.84 -39.16
N GLU A 54 -44.72 -42.46 -39.20
CA GLU A 54 -45.46 -42.94 -38.03
C GLU A 54 -44.62 -43.92 -37.21
N VAL A 55 -44.60 -43.71 -35.90
CA VAL A 55 -43.88 -44.56 -34.94
C VAL A 55 -44.85 -45.62 -34.45
N ASP A 56 -44.58 -46.88 -34.73
CA ASP A 56 -45.30 -48.02 -34.17
C ASP A 56 -45.13 -48.09 -32.65
N ASP A 57 -46.26 -48.12 -31.95
CA ASP A 57 -46.37 -48.29 -30.50
C ASP A 57 -45.86 -49.68 -30.07
N THR A 58 -44.58 -49.78 -29.74
CA THR A 58 -44.05 -50.95 -29.03
C THR A 58 -44.15 -50.74 -27.53
N HIS A 59 -45.12 -51.45 -26.96
CA HIS A 59 -45.37 -51.67 -25.54
C HIS A 59 -44.06 -51.81 -24.75
N THR A 60 -43.76 -50.81 -23.92
CA THR A 60 -42.59 -50.83 -23.04
C THR A 60 -42.95 -51.54 -21.74
N ASP A 61 -42.69 -52.85 -21.68
CA ASP A 61 -42.65 -53.60 -20.42
C ASP A 61 -41.40 -53.21 -19.61
N PHE A 62 -41.39 -52.00 -19.07
CA PHE A 62 -40.40 -51.56 -18.09
C PHE A 62 -41.00 -51.65 -16.69
N ALA A 63 -40.88 -52.82 -16.08
CA ALA A 63 -41.18 -52.99 -14.66
C ALA A 63 -40.13 -52.25 -13.83
N PRO A 64 -40.50 -51.30 -12.95
CA PRO A 64 -39.53 -50.63 -12.08
C PRO A 64 -38.94 -51.63 -11.07
N PRO A 65 -37.62 -51.64 -10.84
CA PRO A 65 -37.01 -52.54 -9.86
C PRO A 65 -37.56 -52.24 -8.45
N ARG A 66 -38.02 -53.30 -7.77
CA ARG A 66 -38.51 -53.25 -6.39
C ARG A 66 -37.43 -52.69 -5.46
N GLY A 67 -37.85 -51.76 -4.61
CA GLY A 67 -36.96 -50.87 -3.85
C GLY A 67 -35.90 -51.56 -3.00
N SER A 68 -34.67 -51.11 -3.15
CA SER A 68 -33.68 -51.18 -2.07
C SER A 68 -34.07 -50.15 -1.01
N LYS A 69 -34.23 -50.62 0.23
CA LYS A 69 -34.46 -49.75 1.39
C LYS A 69 -33.31 -48.75 1.45
N GLY A 70 -33.61 -47.48 1.16
CA GLY A 70 -32.68 -46.38 1.32
C GLY A 70 -32.11 -46.40 2.73
N ARG A 71 -30.81 -46.65 2.85
CA ARG A 71 -30.07 -46.39 4.06
C ARG A 71 -30.16 -44.88 4.27
N LYS A 72 -30.95 -44.44 5.26
CA LYS A 72 -30.91 -43.05 5.73
C LYS A 72 -29.45 -42.75 6.05
N SER A 73 -28.78 -41.99 5.18
CA SER A 73 -27.54 -41.30 5.55
C SER A 73 -27.92 -40.42 6.72
N MET A 74 -27.42 -40.77 7.90
CA MET A 74 -27.52 -39.93 9.08
C MET A 74 -26.95 -38.59 8.66
N HIS A 75 -27.74 -37.53 8.78
CA HIS A 75 -27.19 -36.19 8.79
C HIS A 75 -26.25 -36.19 9.98
N GLU A 76 -24.94 -36.19 9.74
CA GLU A 76 -23.98 -35.96 10.81
C GLU A 76 -24.34 -34.59 11.38
N ASP A 77 -24.80 -34.59 12.62
CA ASP A 77 -25.02 -33.36 13.35
C ASP A 77 -23.70 -32.59 13.33
N ILE A 78 -23.71 -31.40 12.72
CA ILE A 78 -22.56 -30.53 12.65
C ILE A 78 -22.15 -30.24 14.08
N SER A 79 -21.03 -30.82 14.50
CA SER A 79 -20.43 -30.61 15.81
C SER A 79 -20.32 -29.11 16.10
N PRO A 80 -20.60 -28.64 17.32
CA PRO A 80 -20.40 -27.24 17.74
C PRO A 80 -18.96 -26.74 17.54
N THR A 81 -17.99 -27.66 17.36
CA THR A 81 -16.58 -27.34 17.16
C THR A 81 -16.29 -26.75 15.77
N ALA A 82 -17.04 -27.14 14.73
CA ALA A 82 -16.81 -26.64 13.37
C ALA A 82 -17.12 -25.13 13.27
N ALA A 83 -18.25 -24.71 13.87
CA ALA A 83 -18.67 -23.31 13.96
C ALA A 83 -17.59 -22.36 14.52
N LEU A 84 -16.77 -22.85 15.46
CA LEU A 84 -15.70 -22.07 16.08
C LEU A 84 -14.49 -21.88 15.13
N GLU A 85 -14.15 -22.88 14.31
CA GLU A 85 -13.04 -22.80 13.36
C GLU A 85 -13.33 -21.82 12.21
N GLU A 86 -14.59 -21.64 11.85
CA GLU A 86 -15.01 -20.77 10.75
C GLU A 86 -15.07 -19.30 11.15
N GLU A 87 -15.55 -19.02 12.36
CA GLU A 87 -15.47 -17.69 12.98
C GLU A 87 -14.01 -17.25 13.13
N ASP A 88 -13.10 -18.18 13.49
CA ASP A 88 -11.68 -17.89 13.61
C ASP A 88 -11.04 -17.45 12.28
N VAL A 89 -11.42 -18.06 11.14
CA VAL A 89 -10.96 -17.65 9.81
C VAL A 89 -11.45 -16.23 9.46
N ILE A 90 -12.71 -15.90 9.78
CA ILE A 90 -13.25 -14.55 9.57
C ILE A 90 -12.53 -13.54 10.46
N ASN A 91 -12.28 -13.90 11.72
CA ASN A 91 -11.58 -13.06 12.68
C ASN A 91 -10.13 -12.80 12.23
N GLU A 92 -9.42 -13.82 11.73
CA GLU A 92 -8.07 -13.66 11.21
C GLU A 92 -8.04 -12.76 9.97
N ALA A 93 -8.96 -12.97 9.02
CA ALA A 93 -9.09 -12.12 7.83
C ALA A 93 -9.38 -10.66 8.23
N SER A 94 -10.29 -10.45 9.19
CA SER A 94 -10.64 -9.12 9.70
C SER A 94 -9.47 -8.46 10.43
N ARG A 95 -8.66 -9.21 11.19
CA ARG A 95 -7.42 -8.70 11.80
C ARG A 95 -6.43 -8.22 10.76
N LYS A 96 -6.24 -8.97 9.66
CA LYS A 96 -5.37 -8.58 8.54
C LYS A 96 -5.88 -7.31 7.84
N MET A 97 -7.19 -7.20 7.63
CA MET A 97 -7.82 -6.00 7.06
C MET A 97 -7.64 -4.79 7.98
N ASN A 98 -7.87 -4.94 9.29
CA ASN A 98 -7.65 -3.90 10.29
C ASN A 98 -6.20 -3.43 10.32
N ALA A 99 -5.22 -4.35 10.37
CA ALA A 99 -3.80 -3.99 10.34
C ALA A 99 -3.43 -3.19 9.07
N THR A 100 -4.02 -3.56 7.93
CA THR A 100 -3.85 -2.84 6.66
C THR A 100 -4.45 -1.44 6.74
N PHE A 101 -5.64 -1.30 7.33
CA PHE A 101 -6.31 -0.02 7.52
C PHE A 101 -5.57 0.89 8.51
N GLU A 102 -5.03 0.35 9.61
CA GLU A 102 -4.21 1.10 10.56
C GLU A 102 -2.91 1.61 9.92
N TRP A 103 -2.28 0.78 9.09
CA TRP A 103 -1.14 1.23 8.28
C TRP A 103 -1.53 2.38 7.35
N PHE A 104 -2.64 2.27 6.63
CA PHE A 104 -3.16 3.34 5.77
C PHE A 104 -3.47 4.63 6.54
N LYS A 105 -4.08 4.53 7.73
CA LYS A 105 -4.35 5.69 8.60
C LYS A 105 -3.07 6.41 9.02
N ARG A 106 -2.03 5.67 9.41
CA ARG A 106 -0.73 6.26 9.78
C ARG A 106 -0.11 7.02 8.62
N GLU A 107 -0.17 6.45 7.42
CA GLU A 107 0.37 7.09 6.22
C GLU A 107 -0.44 8.34 5.83
N LEU A 108 -1.78 8.27 5.90
CA LEU A 108 -2.63 9.43 5.69
C LEU A 108 -2.34 10.55 6.70
N ALA A 109 -2.10 10.23 7.97
CA ALA A 109 -1.76 11.23 8.99
C ALA A 109 -0.44 11.96 8.66
N GLN A 110 0.54 11.24 8.11
CA GLN A 110 1.79 11.86 7.63
C GLN A 110 1.52 12.78 6.43
N MET A 111 0.68 12.37 5.49
CA MET A 111 0.28 13.22 4.36
C MET A 111 -0.53 14.44 4.80
N GLU A 112 -1.40 14.30 5.80
CA GLU A 112 -2.20 15.38 6.38
C GLU A 112 -1.32 16.48 6.99
N SER A 113 -0.29 16.10 7.76
CA SER A 113 0.68 17.05 8.31
C SER A 113 1.39 17.84 7.20
N ARG A 114 1.76 17.17 6.10
CA ARG A 114 2.38 17.83 4.94
C ARG A 114 1.44 18.84 4.26
N VAL A 115 0.15 18.56 4.16
CA VAL A 115 -0.86 19.44 3.52
C VAL A 115 -1.27 20.61 4.40
N SER A 116 -1.49 20.35 5.70
CA SER A 116 -1.91 21.38 6.65
C SER A 116 -0.79 22.41 6.90
N GLY A 117 0.48 22.04 6.63
CA GLY A 117 1.64 22.83 7.02
C GLY A 117 1.80 22.91 8.54
N ARG A 118 1.09 22.06 9.28
CA ARG A 118 1.19 21.92 10.73
C ARG A 118 2.31 20.96 11.03
N VAL A 119 3.24 21.43 11.84
CA VAL A 119 4.42 20.67 12.22
C VAL A 119 4.13 19.94 13.52
N VAL A 120 4.52 18.67 13.55
CA VAL A 120 4.42 17.81 14.73
C VAL A 120 5.84 17.56 15.25
N PRO A 121 6.09 17.51 16.57
CA PRO A 121 7.42 17.21 17.12
C PRO A 121 8.02 15.91 16.59
N SER A 122 7.17 14.93 16.27
CA SER A 122 7.56 13.63 15.72
C SER A 122 8.29 13.71 14.38
N LEU A 123 8.25 14.85 13.68
CA LEU A 123 9.05 15.08 12.48
C LEU A 123 10.56 14.95 12.75
N LEU A 124 11.00 15.20 13.99
CA LEU A 124 12.41 15.15 14.37
C LEU A 124 12.83 13.83 15.03
N ASP A 125 11.93 12.86 15.19
CA ASP A 125 12.24 11.53 15.74
C ASP A 125 13.36 10.74 15.02
N PRO A 126 13.51 10.82 13.67
CA PRO A 126 14.60 10.12 12.99
C PRO A 126 15.95 10.82 13.17
N VAL A 127 16.00 12.05 13.71
CA VAL A 127 17.26 12.77 13.91
C VAL A 127 18.11 12.06 14.95
N ARG A 128 19.38 11.86 14.61
CA ARG A 128 20.42 11.33 15.51
C ARG A 128 21.47 12.40 15.70
N VAL A 129 21.74 12.75 16.94
CA VAL A 129 22.71 13.76 17.33
C VAL A 129 24.02 13.08 17.70
N TYR A 130 25.11 13.56 17.10
CA TYR A 130 26.46 13.15 17.45
C TYR A 130 27.08 14.25 18.30
N LEU A 131 27.21 14.00 19.61
CA LEU A 131 27.81 14.95 20.53
C LEU A 131 29.34 14.92 20.42
N LYS A 132 29.98 16.07 20.56
CA LYS A 132 31.45 16.17 20.58
C LYS A 132 32.13 15.33 21.66
N ARG A 133 31.53 15.22 22.85
CA ARG A 133 32.11 14.49 23.98
C ARG A 133 32.14 12.98 23.72
N ASP A 134 31.13 12.47 23.01
CA ASP A 134 30.96 11.05 22.72
C ASP A 134 30.72 10.83 21.22
N ALA A 135 31.73 11.16 20.40
CA ALA A 135 31.63 11.17 18.94
C ALA A 135 31.27 9.80 18.32
N ASN A 136 31.44 8.70 19.06
CA ASN A 136 31.16 7.35 18.59
C ASN A 136 29.72 6.90 18.83
N THR A 137 28.92 7.66 19.58
CA THR A 137 27.56 7.25 19.97
C THR A 137 26.53 8.22 19.41
N ALA A 138 25.61 7.70 18.59
CA ALA A 138 24.46 8.44 18.09
C ALA A 138 23.35 8.47 19.17
N ILE A 139 23.01 9.66 19.65
CA ILE A 139 21.98 9.87 20.66
C ILE A 139 20.71 10.40 19.98
N ARG A 140 19.54 10.09 20.53
CA ARG A 140 18.27 10.61 20.01
C ARG A 140 18.11 12.09 20.41
N LEU A 141 17.43 12.88 19.58
CA LEU A 141 17.25 14.31 19.84
C LEU A 141 16.43 14.58 21.11
N ASP A 142 15.45 13.71 21.41
CA ASP A 142 14.60 13.76 22.62
C ASP A 142 15.39 13.73 23.95
N GLN A 143 16.55 13.08 23.97
CA GLN A 143 17.43 12.97 25.13
C GLN A 143 18.33 14.20 25.32
N VAL A 144 18.55 14.98 24.27
CA VAL A 144 19.44 16.16 24.28
C VAL A 144 18.65 17.46 24.35
N ALA A 145 17.38 17.44 23.93
CA ALA A 145 16.55 18.62 23.78
C ALA A 145 15.06 18.34 23.97
N THR A 146 14.33 19.36 24.41
CA THR A 146 12.86 19.37 24.38
C THR A 146 12.38 19.99 23.07
N VAL A 147 11.48 19.30 22.37
CA VAL A 147 10.88 19.76 21.11
C VAL A 147 9.44 20.21 21.37
N GLY A 148 9.14 21.47 21.02
CA GLY A 148 7.81 22.05 21.08
C GLY A 148 7.38 22.65 19.74
N VAL A 149 6.09 22.96 19.62
CA VAL A 149 5.51 23.64 18.44
C VAL A 149 4.96 24.99 18.88
N ARG A 150 5.32 26.04 18.14
CA ARG A 150 4.79 27.39 18.29
C ARG A 150 4.08 27.80 17.00
N ASP A 151 2.93 28.44 17.14
CA ASP A 151 2.11 28.98 16.03
C ASP A 151 1.69 27.93 14.96
N GLY A 152 1.90 26.65 15.25
CA GLY A 152 1.59 25.50 14.39
C GLY A 152 2.59 25.23 13.26
N ASN A 153 3.40 26.22 12.86
CA ASN A 153 4.35 26.14 11.75
C ASN A 153 5.82 26.31 12.18
N VAL A 154 6.09 26.67 13.44
CA VAL A 154 7.44 26.82 13.98
C VAL A 154 7.72 25.70 14.96
N LEU A 155 8.75 24.90 14.70
CA LEU A 155 9.32 24.01 15.70
C LEU A 155 10.30 24.79 16.56
N VAL A 156 10.19 24.61 17.87
CA VAL A 156 11.09 25.18 18.86
C VAL A 156 11.79 24.03 19.54
N ILE A 157 13.12 24.01 19.46
CA ILE A 157 13.96 23.00 20.09
C ILE A 157 14.75 23.72 21.18
N THR A 158 14.52 23.36 22.43
CA THR A 158 15.24 23.90 23.59
C THR A 158 16.21 22.83 24.08
N LEU A 159 17.50 23.11 23.97
CA LEU A 159 18.56 22.17 24.35
C LEU A 159 18.68 22.07 25.86
N PHE A 160 19.18 20.95 26.40
CA PHE A 160 19.52 20.90 27.82
C PHE A 160 20.86 21.59 28.12
N ASP A 161 21.86 21.39 27.27
CA ASP A 161 23.19 22.02 27.39
C ASP A 161 23.49 22.91 26.18
N GLU A 162 23.94 24.14 26.44
CA GLU A 162 24.24 25.14 25.39
C GLU A 162 25.49 24.80 24.57
N GLU A 163 26.43 24.04 25.15
CA GLU A 163 27.66 23.61 24.47
C GLU A 163 27.38 22.73 23.24
N ASN A 164 26.28 21.96 23.29
CA ASN A 164 25.89 20.99 22.26
C ASN A 164 25.13 21.62 21.08
N MET A 165 24.91 22.93 21.10
CA MET A 165 24.10 23.65 20.11
C MET A 165 24.59 23.46 18.67
N LYS A 166 25.91 23.57 18.44
CA LYS A 166 26.49 23.42 17.10
C LYS A 166 26.36 21.99 16.58
N ASP A 167 26.40 21.00 17.47
CA ASP A 167 26.33 19.59 17.10
C ASP A 167 24.89 19.20 16.74
N VAL A 168 23.91 19.74 17.46
CA VAL A 168 22.48 19.56 17.14
C VAL A 168 22.11 20.24 15.83
N GLU A 169 22.54 21.50 15.59
CA GLU A 169 22.31 22.20 14.32
C GLU A 169 22.82 21.39 13.13
N LYS A 170 24.05 20.88 13.22
CA LYS A 170 24.65 20.03 12.18
C LYS A 170 23.91 18.71 12.01
N SER A 171 23.51 18.07 13.10
CA SER A 171 22.80 16.79 13.07
C SER A 171 21.43 16.92 12.41
N ILE A 172 20.72 18.03 12.63
CA ILE A 172 19.43 18.32 11.97
C ILE A 172 19.62 18.50 10.46
N ILE A 173 20.67 19.21 10.03
CA ILE A 173 21.00 19.37 8.61
C ILE A 173 21.40 18.02 7.98
N ASN A 174 22.22 17.24 8.69
CA ASN A 174 22.68 15.92 8.24
C ASN A 174 21.55 14.89 8.16
N ALA A 175 20.47 15.06 8.94
CA ALA A 175 19.29 14.20 8.84
C ALA A 175 18.53 14.35 7.51
N GLN A 176 18.92 15.32 6.65
CA GLN A 176 18.39 15.51 5.30
C GLN A 176 16.85 15.58 5.23
N ILE A 177 16.21 16.10 6.29
CA ILE A 177 14.77 16.29 6.28
C ILE A 177 14.47 17.44 5.30
N PRO A 178 13.62 17.22 4.29
CA PRO A 178 13.38 18.20 3.24
C PRO A 178 12.76 19.48 3.82
N ASN A 179 13.27 20.62 3.34
CA ASN A 179 12.75 21.96 3.64
C ASN A 179 12.83 22.39 5.12
N LEU A 180 13.72 21.79 5.93
CA LEU A 180 13.99 22.25 7.29
C LEU A 180 15.34 22.99 7.33
N THR A 181 15.32 24.24 7.75
CA THR A 181 16.52 25.03 8.02
C THR A 181 16.52 25.50 9.47
N PRO A 182 17.47 25.03 10.32
CA PRO A 182 17.55 25.50 11.70
C PRO A 182 18.02 26.95 11.74
N GLN A 183 17.29 27.77 12.48
CA GLN A 183 17.64 29.15 12.80
C GLN A 183 17.87 29.27 14.31
N ARG A 184 19.03 29.79 14.70
CA ARG A 184 19.31 30.05 16.11
C ARG A 184 18.50 31.27 16.56
N ALA A 185 17.70 31.09 17.61
CA ALA A 185 16.95 32.19 18.22
C ALA A 185 17.73 32.77 19.40
N ASP A 186 18.20 31.89 20.29
CA ASP A 186 18.90 32.23 21.53
C ASP A 186 20.14 31.35 21.72
N ALA A 187 20.85 31.51 22.85
CA ALA A 187 21.99 30.66 23.21
C ALA A 187 21.62 29.17 23.38
N ARG A 188 20.36 28.87 23.76
CA ARG A 188 19.85 27.52 24.06
C ARG A 188 18.70 27.06 23.17
N THR A 189 18.15 27.94 22.34
CA THR A 189 16.93 27.70 21.56
C THR A 189 17.18 27.73 20.04
N ILE A 190 16.79 26.66 19.34
CA ILE A 190 16.75 26.57 17.88
C ILE A 190 15.30 26.65 17.42
N ARG A 191 15.04 27.44 16.38
CA ARG A 191 13.76 27.53 15.71
C ARG A 191 13.87 26.97 14.31
N ILE A 192 12.87 26.20 13.89
CA ILE A 192 12.76 25.74 12.51
C ILE A 192 11.40 26.19 11.98
N VAL A 193 11.43 27.07 10.97
CA VAL A 193 10.21 27.57 10.34
C VAL A 193 9.91 26.67 9.15
N VAL A 194 8.75 26.00 9.19
CA VAL A 194 8.30 25.18 8.06
C VAL A 194 7.39 26.04 7.17
N PRO A 195 7.75 26.26 5.90
CA PRO A 195 6.90 27.01 4.99
C PRO A 195 5.61 26.25 4.71
N LYS A 196 4.52 26.99 4.50
CA LYS A 196 3.24 26.38 4.09
C LYS A 196 3.39 25.76 2.70
N PRO A 197 2.78 24.59 2.44
CA PRO A 197 2.84 23.95 1.13
C PRO A 197 2.11 24.79 0.08
N THR A 198 2.70 24.86 -1.13
CA THR A 198 2.08 25.49 -2.30
C THR A 198 0.91 24.65 -2.83
N MET A 199 0.06 25.26 -3.68
CA MET A 199 -1.07 24.56 -4.29
C MET A 199 -0.62 23.33 -5.11
N GLU A 200 0.49 23.45 -5.84
CA GLU A 200 1.09 22.34 -6.59
C GLU A 200 1.50 21.18 -5.66
N ALA A 201 2.16 21.49 -4.53
CA ALA A 201 2.55 20.49 -3.54
C ALA A 201 1.34 19.81 -2.87
N ARG A 202 0.25 20.55 -2.64
CA ARG A 202 -1.00 19.94 -2.14
C ARG A 202 -1.62 18.99 -3.16
N GLN A 203 -1.58 19.35 -4.44
CA GLN A 203 -2.12 18.51 -5.51
C GLN A 203 -1.31 17.22 -5.70
N THR A 204 0.03 17.26 -5.60
CA THR A 204 0.85 16.05 -5.67
C THR A 204 0.54 15.10 -4.52
N VAL A 205 0.34 15.62 -3.30
CA VAL A 205 -0.12 14.80 -2.16
C VAL A 205 -1.50 14.21 -2.40
N ALA A 206 -2.43 14.94 -3.02
CA ALA A 206 -3.75 14.42 -3.40
C ALA A 206 -3.65 13.18 -4.30
N THR A 207 -2.76 13.25 -5.31
CA THR A 207 -2.53 12.13 -6.23
C THR A 207 -1.85 10.95 -5.55
N ALA A 208 -0.90 11.21 -4.65
CA ALA A 208 -0.23 10.17 -3.88
C ALA A 208 -1.20 9.45 -2.93
N ALA A 209 -2.06 10.20 -2.23
CA ALA A 209 -3.08 9.64 -1.35
C ALA A 209 -4.10 8.79 -2.11
N ALA A 210 -4.48 9.19 -3.33
CA ALA A 210 -5.35 8.38 -4.19
C ALA A 210 -4.69 7.04 -4.57
N LYS A 211 -3.41 7.05 -4.97
CA LYS A 211 -2.65 5.82 -5.25
C LYS A 211 -2.58 4.90 -4.04
N LEU A 212 -2.27 5.46 -2.87
CA LEU A 212 -2.16 4.73 -1.61
C LEU A 212 -3.51 4.08 -1.21
N ALA A 213 -4.62 4.76 -1.45
CA ALA A 213 -5.95 4.21 -1.17
C ALA A 213 -6.28 3.03 -2.08
N GLU A 214 -5.96 3.12 -3.38
CA GLU A 214 -6.15 2.00 -4.32
C GLU A 214 -5.27 0.80 -3.95
N GLU A 215 -4.01 1.01 -3.56
CA GLU A 215 -3.15 -0.06 -3.04
C GLU A 215 -3.72 -0.72 -1.78
N THR A 216 -4.29 0.08 -0.88
CA THR A 216 -4.91 -0.39 0.36
C THR A 216 -6.16 -1.24 0.06
N LYS A 217 -7.01 -0.80 -0.88
CA LYS A 217 -8.17 -1.58 -1.34
C LYS A 217 -7.77 -2.91 -1.96
N VAL A 218 -6.69 -2.94 -2.76
CA VAL A 218 -6.15 -4.19 -3.31
C VAL A 218 -5.71 -5.12 -2.19
N LYS A 219 -4.98 -4.64 -1.18
CA LYS A 219 -4.56 -5.45 -0.01
C LYS A 219 -5.73 -6.00 0.80
N ILE A 220 -6.78 -5.21 1.01
CA ILE A 220 -8.03 -5.65 1.65
C ILE A 220 -8.68 -6.76 0.82
N ARG A 221 -8.74 -6.60 -0.50
CA ARG A 221 -9.28 -7.62 -1.41
C ARG A 221 -8.47 -8.91 -1.36
N THR A 222 -7.13 -8.83 -1.35
CA THR A 222 -6.25 -10.00 -1.21
C THR A 222 -6.50 -10.71 0.11
N SER A 223 -6.68 -9.96 1.21
CA SER A 223 -6.99 -10.55 2.53
C SER A 223 -8.32 -11.30 2.52
N ARG A 224 -9.35 -10.74 1.85
CA ARG A 224 -10.64 -11.42 1.62
C ARG A 224 -10.47 -12.66 0.75
N GLU A 225 -9.66 -12.60 -0.29
CA GLU A 225 -9.41 -13.75 -1.18
C GLU A 225 -8.73 -14.91 -0.44
N SER A 226 -7.81 -14.62 0.48
CA SER A 226 -7.20 -15.60 1.38
C SER A 226 -8.23 -16.24 2.31
N GLY A 227 -9.03 -15.45 3.03
CA GLY A 227 -10.10 -15.97 3.90
C GLY A 227 -11.15 -16.78 3.12
N MET A 228 -11.52 -16.33 1.92
CA MET A 228 -12.43 -17.07 1.04
C MET A 228 -11.85 -18.41 0.58
N LYS A 229 -10.53 -18.51 0.38
CA LYS A 229 -9.87 -19.76 0.02
C LYS A 229 -9.91 -20.75 1.19
N GLU A 230 -9.76 -20.28 2.42
CA GLU A 230 -9.85 -21.10 3.63
C GLU A 230 -11.29 -21.57 3.87
N LEU A 231 -12.28 -20.68 3.80
CA LEU A 231 -13.70 -21.05 3.89
C LEU A 231 -14.11 -22.09 2.84
N LYS A 232 -13.58 -21.99 1.61
CA LYS A 232 -13.81 -23.00 0.57
C LYS A 232 -13.17 -24.35 0.87
N LYS A 233 -11.98 -24.37 1.49
CA LYS A 233 -11.34 -25.63 1.92
C LYS A 233 -12.17 -26.35 2.98
N MET A 234 -12.84 -25.59 3.85
CA MET A 234 -13.75 -26.10 4.89
C MET A 234 -15.13 -26.51 4.33
N GLY A 235 -15.36 -26.40 3.01
CA GLY A 235 -16.56 -26.91 2.35
C GLY A 235 -17.71 -25.90 2.21
N HIS A 236 -17.53 -24.63 2.58
CA HIS A 236 -18.58 -23.63 2.44
C HIS A 236 -18.70 -23.08 1.01
N ALA A 237 -19.93 -23.16 0.46
CA ALA A 237 -20.30 -22.60 -0.84
C ALA A 237 -20.57 -21.08 -0.78
N LYS A 238 -20.77 -20.46 -1.95
CA LYS A 238 -20.95 -19.00 -2.16
C LYS A 238 -22.10 -18.32 -1.37
N HIS A 239 -22.96 -19.09 -0.69
CA HIS A 239 -24.16 -18.61 0.02
C HIS A 239 -24.17 -18.97 1.51
N SER A 240 -23.02 -19.28 2.12
CA SER A 240 -22.97 -19.46 3.58
C SER A 240 -23.03 -18.12 4.31
N LYS A 241 -23.57 -18.13 5.54
CA LYS A 241 -23.60 -16.94 6.43
C LYS A 241 -22.21 -16.33 6.61
N PHE A 242 -21.20 -17.18 6.75
CA PHE A 242 -19.78 -16.81 6.88
C PHE A 242 -19.23 -16.04 5.67
N VAL A 243 -19.65 -16.40 4.45
CA VAL A 243 -19.27 -15.66 3.23
C VAL A 243 -19.89 -14.27 3.22
N GLU A 244 -21.15 -14.15 3.65
CA GLU A 244 -21.83 -12.85 3.76
C GLU A 244 -21.18 -11.96 4.83
N GLU A 245 -20.81 -12.52 5.98
CA GLU A 245 -20.12 -11.80 7.06
C GLU A 245 -18.76 -11.28 6.62
N MET A 246 -17.96 -12.12 5.96
CA MET A 246 -16.67 -11.68 5.41
C MET A 246 -16.83 -10.59 4.34
N GLN A 247 -17.89 -10.65 3.53
CA GLN A 247 -18.19 -9.60 2.56
C GLN A 247 -18.60 -8.29 3.27
N LYS A 248 -19.46 -8.37 4.30
CA LYS A 248 -19.83 -7.20 5.12
C LYS A 248 -18.61 -6.55 5.78
N ALA A 249 -17.70 -7.34 6.34
CA ALA A 249 -16.44 -6.84 6.92
C ALA A 249 -15.59 -6.10 5.87
N THR A 250 -15.46 -6.68 4.68
CA THR A 250 -14.73 -6.07 3.56
C THR A 250 -15.36 -4.74 3.11
N ASP A 251 -16.69 -4.71 2.97
CA ASP A 251 -17.43 -3.53 2.54
C ASP A 251 -17.31 -2.40 3.56
N ASN A 252 -17.32 -2.72 4.86
CA ASN A 252 -17.10 -1.75 5.93
C ASN A 252 -15.70 -1.11 5.83
N HIS A 253 -14.64 -1.91 5.74
CA HIS A 253 -13.28 -1.36 5.60
C HIS A 253 -13.08 -0.57 4.31
N THR A 254 -13.72 -0.98 3.21
CA THR A 254 -13.66 -0.23 1.95
C THR A 254 -14.31 1.14 2.11
N LYS A 255 -15.47 1.22 2.78
CA LYS A 255 -16.13 2.50 3.10
C LYS A 255 -15.28 3.38 4.01
N GLU A 256 -14.60 2.80 5.01
CA GLU A 256 -13.71 3.53 5.91
C GLU A 256 -12.52 4.13 5.16
N VAL A 257 -11.93 3.39 4.22
CA VAL A 257 -10.84 3.89 3.34
C VAL A 257 -11.33 5.06 2.49
N ASP A 258 -12.51 4.94 1.86
CA ASP A 258 -13.09 6.01 1.04
C ASP A 258 -13.44 7.25 1.89
N ALA A 259 -13.97 7.07 3.09
CA ALA A 259 -14.28 8.16 4.02
C ALA A 259 -13.01 8.91 4.46
N ALA A 260 -11.93 8.17 4.79
CA ALA A 260 -10.66 8.75 5.18
C ALA A 260 -10.01 9.54 4.03
N LEU A 261 -10.04 9.00 2.80
CA LEU A 261 -9.56 9.71 1.62
C LEU A 261 -10.41 10.96 1.33
N ALA A 262 -11.73 10.89 1.46
CA ALA A 262 -12.61 12.04 1.27
C ALA A 262 -12.32 13.15 2.28
N LYS A 263 -12.03 12.79 3.54
CA LYS A 263 -11.60 13.76 4.57
C LYS A 263 -10.32 14.49 4.14
N LEU A 264 -9.31 13.77 3.69
CA LEU A 264 -8.05 14.39 3.23
C LEU A 264 -8.27 15.29 2.01
N LYS A 265 -9.07 14.85 1.02
CA LYS A 265 -9.39 15.67 -0.15
C LYS A 265 -10.09 16.98 0.21
N LYS A 266 -11.02 16.96 1.18
CA LYS A 266 -11.65 18.18 1.69
C LYS A 266 -10.63 19.15 2.30
N MET A 267 -9.62 18.63 3.01
CA MET A 267 -8.57 19.46 3.59
C MET A 267 -7.63 20.07 2.56
N ILE A 268 -7.44 19.43 1.40
CA ILE A 268 -6.58 19.95 0.33
C ILE A 268 -7.23 21.15 -0.37
N VAL A 269 -8.56 21.09 -0.55
CA VAL A 269 -9.35 22.13 -1.22
C VAL A 269 -9.54 23.37 -0.35
N ASN A 270 -9.55 23.21 0.98
CA ASN A 270 -9.64 24.31 1.96
C ASN A 270 -8.29 24.97 2.26
#